data_AF-A0A6V7KN15-F1
#
_entry.id   AF-A0A6V7KN15-F1
#
_cell.length_a   1.000
_cell.length_b   1.000
_cell.length_c   1.000
_cell.angle_alpha   90.00
_cell.angle_beta   90.00
_cell.angle_gamma   90.00
#
_symmetry.space_group_name_H-M   'P 1'
#
loop_
_entity.id
_entity.type
_entity.pdbx_description
1 polymer ?
#
loop_
_entity_poly.entity_id
_entity_poly.type
_entity_poly.pdbx_seq_one_letter_code
_entity_poly.pdbx_strand_id
1 'polypeptide(L)'
;VSLDSRVREIVNKNMVEPTPHTFDEAQLQIYTLMHRDSYPRFVNSEIYRRVARLGSGPPSPANAESDHGPPIGKQKSKKSVT
;
A
#
# COMPACT_ATOMS: atom_id res chain seq x y z
N VAL A 1 1.10 -15.23 -6.69
CA VAL A 1 -0.31 -15.18 -6.23
C VAL A 1 -0.68 -16.50 -5.56
N SER A 2 -1.46 -16.47 -4.47
CA SER A 2 -1.89 -17.69 -3.79
C SER A 2 -3.12 -18.24 -4.49
N LEU A 3 -2.97 -19.42 -5.09
CA LEU A 3 -4.08 -20.18 -5.69
C LEU A 3 -4.30 -21.43 -4.84
N ASP A 4 -5.54 -21.91 -4.77
CA ASP A 4 -5.77 -23.24 -4.22
C ASP A 4 -5.16 -24.32 -5.12
N SER A 5 -4.84 -25.47 -4.52
CA SER A 5 -4.13 -26.55 -5.21
C SER A 5 -4.88 -27.07 -6.45
N ARG A 6 -6.22 -27.13 -6.38
CA ARG A 6 -7.05 -27.60 -7.50
C ARG A 6 -6.97 -26.64 -8.68
N VAL A 7 -7.12 -25.34 -8.45
CA VAL A 7 -7.03 -24.33 -9.50
C VAL A 7 -5.64 -24.33 -10.14
N ARG A 8 -4.58 -24.48 -9.33
CA ARG A 8 -3.21 -24.61 -9.84
C ARG A 8 -3.03 -25.84 -10.74
N GLU A 9 -3.59 -26.99 -10.37
CA GLU A 9 -3.55 -28.21 -11.18
C GLU A 9 -4.29 -28.05 -12.51
N ILE A 10 -5.47 -27.43 -12.49
CA ILE A 10 -6.25 -27.14 -13.71
C ILE A 10 -5.45 -26.27 -14.67
N VAL A 11 -4.85 -25.19 -14.17
CA VAL A 11 -3.99 -24.31 -14.98
C VAL A 11 -2.81 -25.10 -15.56
N ASN A 12 -2.10 -25.88 -14.74
CA ASN A 12 -0.95 -26.66 -15.21
C ASN A 12 -1.33 -27.66 -16.31
N LYS A 13 -2.52 -28.28 -16.22
CA LYS A 13 -3.04 -29.17 -17.27
C LYS A 13 -3.37 -28.40 -18.55
N ASN A 14 -4.05 -27.27 -18.42
CA ASN A 14 -4.45 -26.44 -19.55
C ASN A 14 -3.26 -25.73 -20.23
N MET A 15 -2.12 -25.66 -19.57
CA MET A 15 -0.88 -25.10 -20.13
C MET A 15 -0.21 -26.01 -21.17
N VAL A 16 -0.64 -27.27 -21.30
CA VAL A 16 -0.15 -28.17 -22.36
C VAL A 16 -0.61 -27.68 -23.74
N GLU A 17 -1.84 -27.18 -23.84
CA GLU A 17 -2.39 -26.54 -25.03
C GLU A 17 -3.16 -25.28 -24.61
N PRO A 18 -2.47 -24.12 -24.51
CA PRO A 18 -3.08 -22.92 -23.99
C PRO A 18 -4.20 -22.41 -24.88
N THR A 19 -5.29 -22.01 -24.24
CA THR A 19 -6.42 -21.30 -24.86
C THR A 19 -6.58 -19.95 -24.16
N PRO A 20 -7.37 -19.01 -24.72
CA PRO A 20 -7.74 -17.79 -24.02
C PRO A 20 -8.39 -18.03 -22.64
N HIS A 21 -8.94 -19.22 -22.40
CA HIS A 21 -9.63 -19.62 -21.17
C HIS A 21 -8.75 -20.38 -20.17
N THR A 22 -7.46 -20.57 -20.46
CA THR A 22 -6.54 -21.36 -19.62
C THR A 22 -6.49 -20.89 -18.16
N PHE A 23 -6.79 -19.61 -17.91
CA PHE A 23 -6.69 -18.99 -16.59
C PHE A 23 -8.03 -18.57 -15.98
N ASP A 24 -9.18 -18.90 -16.56
CA ASP A 24 -10.49 -18.36 -16.12
C ASP A 24 -10.76 -18.62 -14.63
N GLU A 25 -10.52 -19.84 -14.16
CA GLU A 25 -10.70 -20.22 -12.75
C GLU A 25 -9.71 -19.49 -11.82
N ALA A 26 -8.45 -19.38 -12.24
CA ALA A 26 -7.43 -18.65 -11.48
C ALA A 26 -7.76 -17.16 -11.41
N GLN A 27 -8.25 -16.58 -12.51
CA GLN A 27 -8.66 -15.19 -12.58
C GLN A 27 -9.83 -14.93 -11.63
N LEU A 28 -10.84 -15.80 -11.60
CA LEU A 28 -11.97 -15.68 -10.67
C LEU A 28 -11.53 -15.74 -9.20
N GLN A 29 -10.60 -16.63 -8.88
CA GLN A 29 -10.07 -16.74 -7.53
C GLN A 29 -9.33 -15.47 -7.10
N ILE A 30 -8.43 -14.95 -7.95
CA ILE A 30 -7.69 -13.72 -7.65
C ILE A 30 -8.62 -12.52 -7.59
N TYR A 31 -9.59 -12.42 -8.51
CA TYR A 31 -10.61 -11.38 -8.47
C TYR A 31 -11.36 -11.37 -7.14
N THR A 32 -11.83 -12.55 -6.70
CA THR A 32 -12.55 -12.69 -5.42
C THR A 32 -11.68 -12.30 -4.22
N LEU A 33 -10.41 -12.73 -4.24
CA LEU A 33 -9.44 -12.38 -3.20
C LEU A 33 -9.22 -10.87 -3.14
N MET A 34 -9.00 -10.23 -4.29
CA MET A 34 -8.84 -8.78 -4.37
C MET A 34 -10.10 -8.07 -3.90
N HIS A 35 -11.28 -8.50 -4.36
CA HIS A 35 -12.56 -7.90 -4.02
C HIS A 35 -12.80 -7.91 -2.50
N ARG A 36 -12.41 -8.99 -1.81
CA ARG A 36 -12.57 -9.11 -0.35
C ARG A 36 -11.56 -8.29 0.46
N ASP A 37 -10.34 -8.11 -0.07
CA ASP A 37 -9.23 -7.58 0.73
C ASP A 37 -8.58 -6.32 0.13
N SER A 38 -7.89 -6.42 -1.00
CA SER A 38 -7.14 -5.28 -1.55
C SER A 38 -8.05 -4.16 -2.07
N TYR A 39 -9.21 -4.49 -2.63
CA TYR A 39 -10.16 -3.53 -3.18
C TYR A 39 -10.77 -2.60 -2.13
N PRO A 40 -11.40 -3.08 -1.03
CA PRO A 40 -11.92 -2.19 0.00
C PRO A 40 -10.81 -1.35 0.67
N ARG A 41 -9.60 -1.90 0.81
CA ARG A 41 -8.43 -1.13 1.28
C ARG A 41 -8.04 -0.03 0.30
N PHE A 42 -8.07 -0.31 -1.00
CA PHE A 42 -7.76 0.67 -2.03
C PHE A 42 -8.77 1.83 -2.07
N VAL A 43 -10.07 1.53 -2.08
CA VAL A 43 -11.13 2.57 -2.11
C VAL A 43 -11.09 3.48 -0.88
N ASN A 44 -10.69 2.95 0.28
CA ASN A 44 -10.52 3.72 1.51
C ASN A 44 -9.16 4.44 1.62
N SER A 45 -8.22 4.20 0.70
CA SER A 45 -6.88 4.77 0.76
C SER A 45 -6.84 6.24 0.30
N GLU A 46 -5.86 6.99 0.82
CA GLU A 46 -5.56 8.35 0.37
C GLU A 46 -5.24 8.43 -1.13
N ILE A 47 -4.69 7.37 -1.71
CA ILE A 47 -4.38 7.27 -3.14
C ILE A 47 -5.67 7.42 -3.96
N TYR A 48 -6.69 6.63 -3.62
CA TYR A 48 -7.99 6.70 -4.29
C TYR A 48 -8.67 8.05 -4.07
N ARG A 49 -8.70 8.56 -2.83
CA ARG A 49 -9.33 9.84 -2.50
C ARG A 49 -8.70 11.02 -3.25
N ARG A 50 -7.38 11.01 -3.43
CA ARG A 50 -6.64 12.02 -4.20
C ARG A 50 -7.03 12.00 -5.68
N VAL A 51 -7.03 10.83 -6.30
CA VAL A 51 -7.39 10.66 -7.73
C VAL A 51 -8.86 10.99 -7.97
N ALA A 52 -9.74 10.59 -7.06
CA ALA A 52 -11.17 10.83 -7.16
C ALA A 52 -11.59 12.26 -6.76
N ARG A 53 -10.66 13.13 -6.36
CA ARG A 53 -10.91 14.50 -5.83
C ARG A 53 -11.86 14.56 -4.62
N LEU A 54 -12.12 13.42 -3.96
CA LEU A 54 -12.91 13.30 -2.72
C LEU A 54 -12.23 13.93 -1.49
N GLY A 55 -11.00 14.41 -1.64
CA GLY A 55 -10.22 15.14 -0.63
C GLY A 55 -9.78 16.54 -1.08
N SER A 56 -10.50 17.19 -1.99
CA SER A 56 -10.17 18.57 -2.42
C SER A 56 -10.72 19.63 -1.45
N GLY A 57 -10.26 19.58 -0.20
CA GLY A 57 -10.07 20.81 0.58
C GLY A 57 -8.65 21.30 0.32
N PRO A 58 -8.41 22.62 0.18
CA PRO A 58 -7.05 23.14 0.01
C PRO A 58 -6.15 22.64 1.16
N PRO A 59 -4.86 22.34 0.91
CA PRO A 59 -3.94 21.97 1.98
C PRO A 59 -3.88 23.14 2.97
N SER A 60 -4.39 22.93 4.18
CA SER A 60 -4.25 23.90 5.25
C SER A 60 -2.75 24.04 5.56
N PRO A 61 -2.18 25.26 5.57
CA PRO A 61 -0.73 25.48 5.73
C PRO A 61 -0.20 25.16 7.15
N ALA A 62 -0.97 24.49 8.01
CA ALA A 62 -0.65 24.32 9.42
C ALA A 62 0.29 23.14 9.76
N ASN A 63 0.64 22.27 8.81
CA ASN A 63 1.45 21.06 9.10
C ASN A 63 2.85 21.11 8.48
N ALA A 64 3.37 22.30 8.16
CA ALA A 64 4.72 22.50 7.63
C ALA A 64 5.70 23.01 8.70
N GLU A 65 5.62 22.56 9.95
CA GLU A 65 6.64 22.91 10.95
C GLU A 65 6.72 21.87 12.09
N SER A 66 7.63 20.91 11.95
CA SER A 66 8.32 20.21 13.06
C SER A 66 9.22 19.08 12.52
N ASP A 67 10.22 19.44 11.72
CA ASP A 67 11.43 18.63 11.59
C ASP A 67 12.64 19.51 11.90
N HIS A 68 12.76 19.87 13.18
CA HIS A 68 14.01 20.37 13.73
C HIS A 68 14.79 19.18 14.29
N GLY A 69 15.79 18.75 13.52
CA GLY A 69 16.81 17.80 13.97
C GLY A 69 17.54 18.26 15.23
N PRO A 70 18.24 17.34 15.92
CA PRO A 70 18.74 17.57 17.27
C PRO A 70 19.91 18.58 17.30
N PRO A 71 20.04 19.40 18.36
CA PRO A 71 21.18 20.30 18.49
C PRO A 71 22.44 19.51 18.87
N ILE A 72 23.49 19.66 18.07
CA ILE A 72 24.87 19.30 18.40
C ILE A 72 25.41 20.30 19.42
N GLY A 73 26.04 19.82 20.50
CA GLY A 73 26.91 20.62 21.36
C GLY A 73 26.91 20.23 22.84
N LYS A 74 27.84 19.34 23.24
CA LYS A 74 28.28 19.19 24.64
C LYS A 74 29.60 19.94 24.82
N GLN A 75 29.70 20.87 25.76
CA GLN A 75 30.95 21.11 26.50
C GLN A 75 30.71 21.71 27.90
N LYS A 76 31.48 21.20 28.87
CA LYS A 76 31.33 21.31 30.33
C LYS A 76 32.03 22.56 30.95
N SER A 77 31.49 22.99 32.09
CA SER A 77 32.10 23.58 33.31
C SER A 77 33.14 24.72 33.22
N LYS A 78 32.88 25.83 33.95
CA LYS A 78 33.69 26.33 35.10
C LYS A 78 33.08 27.58 35.79
N LYS A 79 33.41 27.72 37.08
CA LYS A 79 32.90 28.60 38.16
C LYS A 79 33.24 30.10 38.04
N SER A 80 32.45 30.97 38.68
CA SER A 80 32.81 32.03 39.68
C SER A 80 31.63 33.03 39.83
N VAL A 81 30.94 33.13 40.97
CA VAL A 81 31.19 34.05 42.11
C VAL A 81 31.65 35.45 41.71
N THR A 82 30.78 36.45 41.89
CA THR A 82 30.98 37.64 42.74
C THR A 82 29.61 38.17 43.14
#